data_AF-A0A1C7D5Z3-F1
#
_entry.id   AF-A0A1C7D5Z3-F1
#
_cell.length_a   1.000
_cell.length_b   1.000
_cell.length_c   1.000
_cell.angle_alpha   90.00
_cell.angle_beta   90.00
_cell.angle_gamma   90.00
#
_symmetry.space_group_name_H-M   'P 1'
#
loop_
_entity.id
_entity.type
_entity.pdbx_description
1 polymer ?
#
loop_
_entity_poly.entity_id
_entity_poly.type
_entity_poly.pdbx_seq_one_letter_code
_entity_poly.pdbx_strand_id
1 'polypeptide(L)'
;MVTVAIAVSRVQAVVMASMLRSAGIMVHIHGDHHASAEAISLALGGHRLMVPAWQWEAASAVIREAELPGSWEFCSGPAKALWRFVGVYFGAELAIGLLGVLTVPGLPAGNLLAGMLVNVPATVLAARGSPQGPAEFFLAPTAS
;
A
#
# COMPACT_ATOMS: atom_id res chain seq x y z
N MET A 1 25.89 -8.99 7.32
CA MET A 1 24.55 -8.37 7.44
C MET A 1 23.54 -9.35 6.90
N VAL A 2 22.44 -9.57 7.60
CA VAL A 2 21.36 -10.51 7.23
C VAL A 2 20.08 -9.72 7.08
N THR A 3 19.31 -10.00 6.03
CA THR A 3 17.98 -9.40 5.83
C THR A 3 17.00 -10.03 6.80
N VAL A 4 16.31 -9.21 7.58
CA VAL A 4 15.34 -9.67 8.58
C VAL A 4 13.90 -9.45 8.10
N ALA A 5 13.68 -8.37 7.35
CA ALA A 5 12.38 -8.11 6.73
C ALA A 5 12.50 -7.29 5.45
N ILE A 6 11.55 -7.46 4.55
CA ILE A 6 11.35 -6.65 3.35
C ILE A 6 9.97 -6.00 3.47
N ALA A 7 9.97 -4.68 3.58
CA ALA A 7 8.78 -3.86 3.70
C ALA A 7 8.48 -3.15 2.38
N VAL A 8 7.24 -3.22 1.90
CA VAL A 8 6.85 -2.51 0.68
C VAL A 8 6.72 -1.00 0.92
N SER A 9 6.38 -0.62 2.16
CA SER A 9 6.17 0.76 2.57
C SER A 9 7.36 1.32 3.36
N ARG A 10 7.77 2.57 3.04
CA ARG A 10 8.79 3.29 3.81
C ARG A 10 8.39 3.48 5.26
N VAL A 11 7.12 3.80 5.51
CA VAL A 11 6.61 4.00 6.88
C VAL A 11 6.78 2.71 7.67
N GLN A 12 6.45 1.57 7.05
CA GLN A 12 6.63 0.26 7.67
C GLN A 12 8.09 -0.01 8.01
N ALA A 13 8.99 0.23 7.06
CA ALA A 13 10.42 0.06 7.29
C ALA A 13 10.96 0.92 8.43
N VAL A 14 10.56 2.20 8.49
CA VAL A 14 11.03 3.13 9.53
C VAL A 14 10.49 2.76 10.91
N VAL A 15 9.23 2.36 11.03
CA VAL A 15 8.65 1.92 12.31
C VAL A 15 9.33 0.64 12.79
N MET A 16 9.51 -0.35 11.91
CA MET A 16 10.23 -1.58 12.25
C MET A 16 11.69 -1.33 12.65
N ALA A 17 12.38 -0.45 11.93
CA ALA A 17 13.74 -0.06 12.29
C ALA A 17 13.79 0.66 13.63
N SER A 18 12.80 1.50 13.94
CA SER A 18 12.72 2.21 15.22
C SER A 18 12.48 1.24 16.38
N MET A 19 11.58 0.27 16.20
CA MET A 19 11.32 -0.79 17.17
C MET A 19 12.58 -1.62 17.48
N LEU A 20 13.30 -2.04 16.44
CA LEU A 20 14.55 -2.78 16.62
C LEU A 20 15.64 -1.92 17.28
N ARG A 21 15.75 -0.64 16.89
CA ARG A 21 16.68 0.30 17.53
C ARG A 21 16.35 0.54 19.01
N SER A 22 15.07 0.59 19.39
CA SER A 22 14.70 0.70 20.81
C SER A 22 15.07 -0.54 21.62
N ALA A 23 15.18 -1.71 20.98
CA ALA A 23 15.69 -2.93 21.59
C ALA A 23 17.23 -3.01 21.60
N GLY A 24 17.94 -1.95 21.19
CA GLY A 24 19.41 -1.92 21.11
C GLY A 24 20.00 -2.64 19.89
N ILE A 25 19.16 -2.97 18.90
CA ILE A 25 19.57 -3.70 17.69
C ILE A 25 19.96 -2.70 16.60
N MET A 26 21.13 -2.91 15.99
CA MET A 26 21.61 -2.10 14.89
C MET A 26 20.89 -2.50 13.61
N VAL A 27 20.19 -1.55 12.99
CA VAL A 27 19.41 -1.77 11.77
C VAL A 27 19.79 -0.77 10.68
N HIS A 28 20.09 -1.33 9.51
CA HIS A 28 20.29 -0.59 8.27
C HIS A 28 19.09 -0.80 7.35
N ILE A 29 18.50 0.28 6.85
CA ILE A 29 17.42 0.21 5.85
C ILE A 29 18.06 0.39 4.48
N HIS A 30 17.99 -0.65 3.65
CA HIS A 30 18.40 -0.59 2.26
C HIS A 30 17.22 -0.12 1.39
N GLY A 31 17.49 0.71 0.37
CA GLY A 31 16.47 1.26 -0.53
C GLY A 31 15.88 2.62 -0.11
N ASP A 32 16.38 3.24 0.97
CA ASP A 32 15.89 4.54 1.48
C ASP A 32 15.93 5.67 0.44
N HIS A 33 16.92 5.65 -0.47
CA HIS A 33 17.09 6.69 -1.49
C HIS A 33 16.34 6.41 -2.80
N HIS A 34 15.90 5.17 -3.07
CA HIS A 34 15.30 4.79 -4.35
C HIS A 34 13.79 4.55 -4.28
N ALA A 35 13.25 4.14 -3.12
CA ALA A 35 11.85 3.73 -2.99
C ALA A 35 10.93 4.80 -2.36
N SER A 36 11.45 6.01 -2.05
CA SER A 36 10.73 6.98 -1.20
C SER A 36 9.66 7.84 -1.90
N ALA A 37 9.64 7.88 -3.24
CA ALA A 37 8.75 8.78 -3.99
C ALA A 37 7.91 8.10 -5.08
N GLU A 38 8.18 6.85 -5.43
CA GLU A 38 7.55 6.19 -6.57
C GLU A 38 6.67 5.02 -6.13
N ALA A 39 5.50 4.89 -6.75
CA ALA A 39 4.60 3.74 -6.60
C ALA A 39 5.25 2.39 -7.00
N ILE A 40 6.49 2.44 -7.53
CA ILE A 40 7.30 1.35 -8.05
C ILE A 40 8.20 0.73 -6.96
N SER A 41 8.06 1.12 -5.67
CA SER A 41 8.79 0.52 -4.54
C SER A 41 8.72 -1.03 -4.54
N LEU A 42 7.57 -1.59 -4.94
CA LEU A 42 7.37 -3.03 -5.04
C LEU A 42 8.18 -3.67 -6.17
N ALA A 43 8.28 -3.02 -7.34
CA ALA A 43 9.07 -3.53 -8.46
C ALA A 43 10.59 -3.38 -8.25
N LEU A 44 11.01 -2.47 -7.37
CA LEU A 44 12.40 -2.30 -6.94
C LEU A 44 12.79 -3.23 -5.78
N GLY A 45 11.88 -4.11 -5.33
CA GLY A 45 12.16 -5.11 -4.30
C GLY A 45 12.07 -4.59 -2.86
N GLY A 46 11.38 -3.46 -2.64
CA GLY A 46 11.02 -2.93 -1.33
C GLY A 46 12.18 -2.40 -0.47
N HIS A 47 11.84 -1.98 0.74
CA HIS A 47 12.76 -1.55 1.78
C HIS A 47 13.26 -2.75 2.58
N ARG A 48 14.57 -3.03 2.52
CA ARG A 48 15.15 -4.20 3.20
C ARG A 48 15.75 -3.78 4.52
N LEU A 49 15.28 -4.40 5.60
CA LEU A 49 15.82 -4.22 6.94
C LEU A 49 16.95 -5.23 7.14
N MET A 50 18.18 -4.72 7.27
CA MET A 50 19.37 -5.52 7.46
C MET A 50 19.94 -5.33 8.86
N VAL A 51 20.31 -6.44 9.49
CA VAL A 51 20.85 -6.50 10.85
C VAL A 51 22.18 -7.26 10.82
N PRO A 52 23.15 -6.97 11.71
CA PRO A 52 24.35 -7.79 11.85
C PRO A 52 24.00 -9.26 12.14
N ALA A 53 24.74 -10.21 11.56
CA ALA A 53 24.39 -11.64 11.66
C ALA A 53 24.34 -12.14 13.11
N TRP A 54 25.19 -11.59 13.98
CA TRP A 54 25.24 -11.92 15.41
C TRP A 54 24.04 -11.38 16.22
N GLN A 55 23.26 -10.42 15.69
CA GLN A 55 22.03 -9.92 16.30
C GLN A 55 20.77 -10.51 15.66
N TRP A 56 20.90 -11.44 14.72
CA TRP A 56 19.77 -11.94 13.93
C TRP A 56 18.73 -12.68 14.77
N GLU A 57 19.17 -13.49 15.73
CA GLU A 57 18.28 -14.21 16.65
C GLU A 57 17.52 -13.24 17.57
N ALA A 58 18.23 -12.27 18.14
CA ALA A 58 17.63 -11.23 18.98
C ALA A 58 16.60 -10.40 18.19
N ALA A 59 16.93 -9.99 16.97
CA ALA A 59 16.01 -9.26 16.09
C ALA A 59 14.78 -10.10 15.74
N SER A 60 14.97 -11.39 15.50
CA SER A 60 13.87 -12.31 15.21
C SER A 60 12.94 -12.48 16.41
N ALA A 61 13.48 -12.54 17.62
CA ALA A 61 12.70 -12.62 18.86
C ALA A 61 11.84 -11.37 19.07
N VAL A 62 12.42 -10.18 18.94
CA VAL A 62 11.69 -8.90 19.08
C VAL A 62 10.55 -8.78 18.05
N ILE A 63 10.78 -9.21 16.81
CA ILE A 63 9.74 -9.18 15.77
C ILE A 63 8.60 -10.15 16.07
N ARG A 64 8.89 -11.34 16.62
CA ARG A 64 7.87 -12.29 17.03
C ARG A 64 7.07 -11.79 18.24
N GLU A 65 7.75 -11.21 19.22
CA GLU A 65 7.12 -10.65 20.43
C GLU A 65 6.20 -9.47 20.09
N ALA A 66 6.56 -8.66 19.10
CA ALA A 66 5.75 -7.55 18.64
C ALA A 66 4.47 -7.96 17.88
N GLU A 67 4.23 -9.27 17.67
CA GLU A 67 3.09 -9.83 16.94
C GLU A 67 2.75 -9.04 15.67
N LEU A 68 3.76 -8.57 14.92
CA LEU A 68 3.54 -7.69 13.79
C LEU A 68 2.63 -8.40 12.77
N PRO A 69 1.37 -7.95 12.58
CA PRO A 69 0.48 -8.59 11.64
C PRO A 69 1.09 -8.46 10.25
N GLY A 70 1.14 -9.57 9.50
CA GLY A 70 1.65 -9.58 8.13
C GLY A 70 0.97 -8.54 7.24
N SER A 71 -0.26 -8.14 7.58
CA SER A 71 -0.99 -7.03 6.99
C SER A 71 -1.00 -5.81 7.92
N TRP A 72 -0.22 -4.78 7.59
CA TRP A 72 -0.40 -3.47 8.21
C TRP A 72 -1.60 -2.78 7.55
N GLU A 73 -2.71 -2.64 8.27
CA GLU A 73 -3.83 -1.81 7.80
C GLU A 73 -3.46 -0.33 7.96
N PHE A 74 -2.98 0.29 6.88
CA PHE A 74 -2.76 1.73 6.87
C PHE A 74 -4.08 2.49 6.92
N CYS A 75 -4.10 3.56 7.72
CA CYS A 75 -5.25 4.45 7.89
C CYS A 75 -5.85 4.90 6.56
N SER A 76 -7.18 5.00 6.54
CA SER A 76 -8.12 5.36 5.46
C SER A 76 -7.88 6.67 4.69
N GLY A 77 -6.75 7.35 4.86
CA GLY A 77 -6.36 8.58 4.14
C GLY A 77 -6.36 8.44 2.61
N PRO A 78 -5.68 7.43 2.02
CA PRO A 78 -5.71 7.22 0.58
C PRO A 78 -7.09 6.74 0.11
N ALA A 79 -7.84 6.01 0.93
CA ALA A 79 -9.23 5.67 0.63
C ALA A 79 -10.11 6.92 0.55
N LYS A 80 -9.94 7.90 1.45
CA LYS A 80 -10.65 9.18 1.42
C LYS A 80 -10.26 10.03 0.20
N ALA A 81 -8.99 10.02 -0.20
CA ALA A 81 -8.53 10.68 -1.41
C ALA A 81 -9.10 10.01 -2.67
N LEU A 82 -9.13 8.68 -2.71
CA LEU A 82 -9.75 7.89 -3.76
C LEU A 82 -11.25 8.18 -3.86
N TRP A 83 -11.97 8.20 -2.74
CA TRP A 83 -13.40 8.55 -2.72
C TRP A 83 -13.66 9.99 -3.18
N ARG A 84 -12.77 10.93 -2.87
CA ARG A 84 -12.86 12.31 -3.40
C ARG A 84 -12.63 12.35 -4.91
N PHE A 85 -11.62 11.65 -5.41
CA PHE A 85 -11.33 11.57 -6.85
C PHE A 85 -12.47 10.92 -7.61
N VAL A 86 -12.96 9.77 -7.12
CA VAL A 86 -14.16 9.07 -7.62
C VAL A 86 -15.34 10.04 -7.64
N GLY A 87 -15.65 10.74 -6.55
CA GLY A 87 -16.75 11.69 -6.49
C GLY A 87 -16.63 12.82 -7.52
N VAL A 88 -15.43 13.39 -7.72
CA VAL A 88 -15.20 14.47 -8.71
C VAL A 88 -15.31 13.94 -10.14
N TYR A 89 -14.70 12.79 -10.43
CA TYR A 89 -14.74 12.18 -11.76
C TYR A 89 -16.17 11.82 -12.16
N PHE A 90 -16.92 11.16 -11.26
CA PHE A 90 -18.32 10.80 -11.51
C PHE A 90 -19.25 12.02 -11.55
N GLY A 91 -19.00 13.05 -10.73
CA GLY A 91 -19.75 14.30 -10.80
C GLY A 91 -19.58 15.00 -12.14
N ALA A 92 -18.37 14.99 -12.70
CA ALA A 92 -18.08 15.56 -14.01
C ALA A 92 -18.73 14.74 -15.14
N GLU A 93 -18.59 13.42 -15.12
CA GLU A 93 -19.23 12.51 -16.07
C GLU A 93 -20.75 12.68 -16.08
N LEU A 94 -21.38 12.71 -14.90
CA LEU A 94 -22.83 12.89 -14.76
C LEU A 94 -23.27 14.27 -15.30
N ALA A 95 -22.52 15.34 -15.02
CA ALA A 95 -22.82 16.66 -15.55
C ALA A 95 -22.74 16.72 -17.09
N ILE A 96 -21.72 16.08 -17.68
CA ILE A 96 -21.54 15.99 -19.14
C ILE A 96 -22.68 15.17 -19.77
N GLY A 97 -23.02 14.03 -19.18
CA GLY A 97 -24.11 13.17 -19.65
C GLY A 97 -25.47 13.87 -19.59
N LEU A 98 -25.74 14.61 -18.51
CA LEU A 98 -26.99 15.37 -18.35
C LEU A 98 -27.06 16.51 -19.36
N LEU A 99 -25.96 17.24 -19.57
CA LEU A 99 -25.89 18.30 -20.56
C LEU A 99 -26.14 17.75 -21.96
N GLY A 100 -25.52 16.62 -22.33
CA GLY A 100 -25.72 15.96 -23.62
C GLY A 100 -27.17 15.59 -23.91
N VAL A 101 -27.89 15.07 -22.92
CA VAL A 101 -29.34 14.74 -23.04
C VAL A 101 -30.19 16.01 -23.19
N LEU A 102 -29.82 17.11 -22.52
CA LEU A 102 -30.55 18.37 -22.60
C LEU A 102 -30.30 19.13 -23.90
N THR A 103 -29.11 19.03 -24.48
CA THR A 103 -28.72 19.80 -25.67
C THR A 103 -28.92 19.06 -26.99
N VAL A 104 -28.98 17.72 -26.98
CA VAL A 104 -29.09 16.92 -28.20
C VAL A 104 -30.41 16.15 -28.24
N PRO A 105 -31.38 16.59 -29.06
CA PRO A 105 -32.66 15.90 -29.18
C PRO A 105 -32.49 14.50 -29.79
N GLY A 106 -33.02 13.49 -29.11
CA GLY A 106 -33.01 12.09 -29.57
C GLY A 106 -31.90 11.21 -28.97
N LEU A 107 -31.06 11.74 -28.08
CA LEU A 107 -30.05 10.94 -27.40
C LEU A 107 -30.71 10.03 -26.33
N PRO A 108 -30.59 8.69 -26.43
CA PRO A 108 -31.22 7.79 -25.47
C PRO A 108 -30.46 7.86 -24.14
N ALA A 109 -31.06 8.52 -23.14
CA ALA A 109 -30.51 8.66 -21.79
C ALA A 109 -30.08 7.32 -21.15
N GLY A 110 -30.68 6.20 -21.59
CA GLY A 110 -30.37 4.86 -21.12
C GLY A 110 -28.93 4.39 -21.40
N ASN A 111 -28.33 4.75 -22.54
CA ASN A 111 -26.99 4.25 -22.91
C ASN A 111 -25.87 4.95 -22.15
N LEU A 112 -26.02 6.24 -21.83
CA LEU A 112 -25.05 7.00 -21.04
C LEU A 112 -25.06 6.56 -19.57
N LEU A 113 -26.23 6.35 -18.98
CA LEU A 113 -26.37 5.86 -17.60
C LEU A 113 -25.91 4.41 -17.45
N ALA A 114 -26.16 3.54 -18.45
CA ALA A 114 -25.68 2.17 -18.44
C ALA A 114 -24.15 2.05 -18.52
N GLY A 115 -23.49 2.90 -19.32
CA GLY A 115 -22.02 2.96 -19.37
C GLY A 115 -21.38 3.39 -18.04
N MET A 116 -22.04 4.27 -17.28
CA MET A 116 -21.57 4.68 -15.96
C MET A 116 -21.74 3.58 -14.90
N LEU A 117 -22.88 2.87 -14.90
CA LEU A 117 -23.16 1.81 -13.92
C LEU A 117 -22.20 0.61 -14.02
N VAL A 118 -21.63 0.34 -15.19
CA VAL A 118 -20.67 -0.76 -15.40
C VAL A 118 -19.23 -0.37 -15.03
N ASN A 119 -18.83 0.88 -15.30
CA ASN A 119 -17.45 1.33 -15.03
C ASN A 119 -17.16 1.58 -13.54
N VAL A 120 -18.18 1.93 -12.74
CA VAL A 120 -18.07 2.17 -11.29
C VAL A 120 -17.57 0.93 -10.52
N PRO A 121 -18.22 -0.25 -10.59
CA PRO A 121 -17.74 -1.43 -9.89
C PRO A 121 -16.37 -1.89 -10.41
N ALA A 122 -16.10 -1.76 -11.70
CA ALA A 122 -14.83 -2.19 -12.28
C ALA A 122 -13.61 -1.39 -11.74
N THR A 123 -13.73 -0.07 -11.64
CA THR A 123 -12.65 0.79 -11.11
C THR A 123 -12.45 0.61 -9.60
N VAL A 124 -13.53 0.43 -8.84
CA VAL A 124 -13.45 0.16 -7.39
C VAL A 124 -12.87 -1.24 -7.12
N LEU A 125 -13.23 -2.24 -7.91
CA LEU A 125 -12.68 -3.60 -7.80
C LEU A 125 -11.20 -3.65 -8.22
N ALA A 126 -10.80 -2.90 -9.25
CA ALA A 126 -9.40 -2.78 -9.64
C ALA A 126 -8.52 -2.06 -8.60
N ALA A 127 -9.13 -1.18 -7.79
CA ALA A 127 -8.44 -0.49 -6.70
C ALA A 127 -8.32 -1.32 -5.40
N ARG A 128 -8.88 -2.54 -5.36
CA ARG A 128 -8.76 -3.44 -4.20
C ARG A 128 -7.44 -4.19 -4.21
N GLY A 129 -6.36 -3.45 -4.02
CA GLY A 129 -5.12 -3.96 -3.49
C GLY A 129 -4.52 -2.84 -2.68
N SER A 130 -4.19 -3.08 -1.42
CA SER A 130 -3.16 -2.25 -0.79
C SER A 130 -1.96 -2.32 -1.75
N PRO A 131 -1.53 -1.21 -2.39
CA PRO A 131 -0.34 -1.26 -3.24
C PRO A 131 0.91 -1.59 -2.39
N GLN A 132 0.75 -1.55 -1.07
CA GLN A 132 1.73 -1.93 -0.07
C GLN A 132 1.36 -3.34 0.39
N GLY A 133 1.82 -4.35 -0.35
CA GLY A 133 1.66 -5.75 0.04
C GLY A 133 2.22 -6.05 1.44
N PRO A 134 1.92 -7.23 2.01
CA PRO A 134 2.42 -7.62 3.32
C PRO A 134 3.96 -7.58 3.36
N ALA A 135 4.53 -7.26 4.53
CA ALA A 135 5.98 -7.37 4.70
C ALA A 135 6.39 -8.85 4.73
N GLU A 136 7.48 -9.18 4.05
CA GLU A 136 8.07 -10.51 4.08
C GLU A 136 9.12 -10.57 5.20
N PHE A 137 9.04 -11.57 6.07
CA PHE A 137 9.93 -11.72 7.22
C PHE A 137 10.85 -12.94 7.05
N PHE A 138 12.15 -12.73 7.30
CA PHE A 138 13.20 -13.75 7.23
C PHE A 138 13.77 -13.97 8.64
N LEU A 139 12.96 -14.60 9.48
CA LEU A 139 13.27 -14.84 10.88
C LEU A 139 14.15 -16.08 11.05
N ALA A 140 14.94 -16.10 12.12
CA ALA A 140 15.67 -17.30 12.53
C ALA A 140 14.70 -18.47 12.77
N PRO A 141 15.16 -19.73 12.68
CA PRO A 141 14.38 -20.87 13.14
C PRO A 141 14.02 -20.68 14.62
N THR A 142 12.82 -21.08 15.04
CA THR A 142 12.53 -21.25 16.47
C THR A 142 13.37 -22.42 16.95
N ALA A 143 14.28 -22.20 17.90
CA ALA A 143 14.91 -23.29 18.62
C ALA A 143 13.80 -24.07 19.34
N SER A 144 13.46 -25.25 18.82
CA SER A 144 12.56 -26.23 19.42
C SER A 144 13.32 -27.09 20.42
#